data_AF-C7NQS1-F1
#
_entry.id   AF-C7NQS1-F1
#
_cell.length_a   1.000
_cell.length_b   1.000
_cell.length_c   1.000
_cell.angle_alpha   90.00
_cell.angle_beta   90.00
_cell.angle_gamma   90.00
#
_symmetry.space_group_name_H-M   'P 1'
#
loop_
_entity.id
_entity.type
_entity.pdbx_description
1 polymer ?
#
loop_
_entity_poly.entity_id
_entity_poly.type
_entity_poly.pdbx_seq_one_letter_code
_entity_poly.pdbx_strand_id
1 'polypeptide(L)'
;MERQTVLEAAVSIIIVVGFIGVLAVLTTTYSTDGGIGPAGGYALVASLVGFIIVMSGAGLTLTRMDTEDVTSEDDTDGSDEGSSDPSA
;
A
#
# COMPACT_ATOMS: atom_id res chain seq x y z
N MET A 1 -16.73 1.93 12.24
CA MET A 1 -15.74 1.89 11.14
C MET A 1 -14.69 2.91 11.49
N GLU A 2 -13.68 2.43 12.20
CA GLU A 2 -12.43 3.12 12.48
C GLU A 2 -11.79 3.56 11.15
N ARG A 3 -11.19 4.75 11.10
CA ARG A 3 -10.62 5.34 9.87
C ARG A 3 -9.65 4.40 9.13
N GLN A 4 -8.99 3.51 9.86
CA GLN A 4 -8.09 2.48 9.35
C GLN A 4 -8.81 1.48 8.44
N THR A 5 -9.97 0.96 8.86
CA THR A 5 -10.79 0.04 8.04
C THR A 5 -11.27 0.71 6.75
N VAL A 6 -11.57 2.00 6.81
CA VAL A 6 -11.99 2.79 5.64
C VAL A 6 -10.83 2.97 4.66
N LEU A 7 -9.62 3.25 5.17
CA LEU A 7 -8.42 3.42 4.35
C LEU A 7 -8.01 2.12 3.66
N GLU A 8 -7.99 1.00 4.38
CA GLU A 8 -7.68 -0.31 3.82
C GLU A 8 -8.65 -0.70 2.70
N ALA A 9 -9.96 -0.52 2.94
CA ALA A 9 -10.98 -0.74 1.93
C ALA A 9 -10.80 0.19 0.73
N ALA A 10 -10.56 1.49 0.95
CA ALA A 10 -10.36 2.46 -0.12
C ALA A 10 -9.15 2.12 -1.00
N VAL A 11 -8.03 1.72 -0.39
CA VAL A 11 -6.81 1.31 -1.12
C VAL A 11 -7.11 0.09 -1.99
N SER A 12 -7.78 -0.92 -1.45
CA SER A 12 -8.14 -2.12 -2.22
C SER A 12 -9.02 -1.78 -3.43
N ILE A 13 -10.02 -0.91 -3.23
CA ILE A 13 -10.94 -0.48 -4.27
C ILE A 13 -10.19 0.26 -5.38
N ILE A 14 -9.30 1.19 -5.02
CA ILE A 14 -8.51 1.95 -6.00
C ILE A 14 -7.64 1.02 -6.85
N ILE A 15 -6.95 0.07 -6.21
CA ILE A 15 -6.06 -0.86 -6.91
C ILE A 15 -6.86 -1.76 -7.86
N VAL A 16 -8.00 -2.29 -7.41
CA VAL A 16 -8.87 -3.15 -8.23
C VAL A 16 -9.45 -2.37 -9.41
N VAL A 17 -10.01 -1.18 -9.17
CA VAL A 17 -10.55 -0.32 -10.24
C VAL A 17 -9.46 0.08 -11.23
N GLY A 18 -8.26 0.39 -10.74
CA GLY A 18 -7.11 0.68 -11.59
C GLY A 18 -6.74 -0.50 -12.49
N PHE A 19 -6.68 -1.71 -11.94
CA PHE A 19 -6.39 -2.92 -12.72
C PHE A 19 -7.47 -3.21 -13.77
N ILE A 20 -8.75 -3.06 -13.41
CA ILE A 20 -9.87 -3.17 -14.36
C ILE A 20 -9.71 -2.13 -15.49
N GLY A 21 -9.31 -0.91 -15.17
CA GLY A 21 -9.03 0.13 -16.17
C GLY A 21 -7.91 -0.26 -17.14
N VAL A 22 -6.82 -0.84 -16.63
CA VAL A 22 -5.73 -1.37 -17.48
C VAL A 22 -6.24 -2.45 -18.41
N LEU A 23 -7.03 -3.41 -17.90
CA LEU A 23 -7.61 -4.46 -18.73
C LEU A 23 -8.53 -3.89 -19.82
N ALA A 24 -9.37 -2.91 -19.49
CA ALA A 24 -10.25 -2.25 -20.44
C ALA A 24 -9.45 -1.60 -21.59
N VAL A 25 -8.37 -0.88 -21.27
CA VAL A 25 -7.48 -0.27 -22.27
C VAL A 25 -6.79 -1.33 -23.13
N LEU A 26 -6.28 -2.41 -22.53
CA LEU A 26 -5.64 -3.49 -23.27
C LEU A 26 -6.62 -4.20 -24.20
N THR A 27 -7.85 -4.43 -23.75
CA THR A 27 -8.92 -4.98 -24.58
C THR A 27 -9.20 -4.05 -25.75
N THR A 28 -9.37 -2.74 -25.57
CA THR A 28 -9.64 -1.84 -26.71
C THR A 28 -8.46 -1.71 -27.66
N THR A 29 -7.23 -1.82 -27.16
CA THR A 29 -6.00 -1.60 -27.94
C THR A 29 -5.58 -2.84 -28.73
N TYR A 30 -5.74 -4.04 -28.14
CA TYR A 30 -5.24 -5.30 -28.72
C TYR A 30 -6.35 -6.28 -29.14
N SER A 31 -7.62 -5.88 -29.04
CA SER A 31 -8.69 -6.67 -29.65
C SER A 31 -8.60 -6.58 -31.17
N THR A 32 -8.65 -7.71 -31.84
CA THR A 32 -8.73 -7.84 -33.29
C THR A 32 -9.74 -8.94 -33.59
N ASP A 33 -10.73 -8.65 -34.44
CA ASP A 33 -11.77 -9.60 -34.86
C ASP A 33 -12.50 -10.32 -33.72
N GLY A 34 -12.74 -9.60 -32.61
CA GLY A 34 -13.46 -10.14 -31.44
C GLY A 34 -12.62 -10.99 -30.50
N GLY A 35 -11.31 -11.10 -30.72
CA GLY A 35 -10.37 -11.81 -29.85
C GLY A 35 -9.14 -10.98 -29.46
N ILE A 36 -8.39 -11.46 -28.48
CA ILE A 36 -7.09 -10.90 -28.10
C ILE A 36 -6.03 -11.53 -29.01
N GLY A 37 -5.32 -10.70 -29.79
CA GLY A 37 -4.19 -11.17 -30.58
C GLY A 37 -2.99 -11.58 -29.72
N PRO A 38 -1.95 -12.23 -30.28
CA PRO A 38 -0.77 -12.69 -29.52
C PRO A 38 -0.10 -11.58 -28.71
N ALA A 39 0.03 -10.38 -29.30
CA ALA A 39 0.58 -9.21 -28.62
C ALA A 39 -0.26 -8.78 -27.41
N GLY A 40 -1.60 -8.83 -27.51
CA GLY A 40 -2.49 -8.55 -26.38
C GLY A 40 -2.37 -9.61 -25.28
N GLY A 41 -2.13 -10.86 -25.62
CA GLY A 41 -1.82 -11.91 -24.65
C GLY A 41 -0.56 -11.60 -23.83
N TYR A 42 0.53 -11.18 -24.48
CA TYR A 42 1.74 -10.73 -23.77
C TYR A 42 1.50 -9.48 -22.93
N ALA A 43 0.68 -8.54 -23.42
CA ALA A 43 0.33 -7.34 -22.68
C ALA A 43 -0.51 -7.65 -21.43
N LEU A 44 -1.42 -8.63 -21.50
CA LEU A 44 -2.18 -9.12 -20.34
C LEU A 44 -1.24 -9.75 -19.30
N VAL A 45 -0.29 -10.59 -19.73
CA VAL A 45 0.72 -11.17 -18.82
C VAL A 45 1.57 -10.08 -18.18
N ALA A 46 2.05 -9.10 -18.96
CA ALA A 46 2.81 -7.96 -18.45
C ALA A 46 1.99 -7.14 -17.44
N SER A 47 0.70 -6.93 -17.69
CA SER A 47 -0.19 -6.21 -16.78
C SER A 47 -0.40 -6.95 -15.46
N LEU A 48 -0.50 -8.29 -15.50
CA LEU A 48 -0.61 -9.12 -14.31
C LEU A 48 0.67 -9.04 -13.47
N VAL A 49 1.84 -9.16 -14.11
CA VAL A 49 3.12 -9.01 -13.42
C VAL A 49 3.25 -7.61 -12.81
N GLY A 50 2.86 -6.56 -13.55
CA GLY A 50 2.81 -5.19 -13.03
C GLY A 50 1.88 -5.05 -11.82
N PHE A 51 0.69 -5.67 -11.87
CA PHE A 51 -0.26 -5.68 -10.76
C PHE A 51 0.31 -6.34 -9.50
N ILE A 52 1.01 -7.47 -9.66
CA ILE A 52 1.67 -8.17 -8.56
C ILE A 52 2.76 -7.29 -7.93
N ILE A 53 3.54 -6.56 -8.75
CA ILE A 53 4.55 -5.62 -8.27
C ILE A 53 3.90 -4.47 -7.48
N VAL A 54 2.79 -3.93 -7.98
CA VAL A 54 2.04 -2.88 -7.26
C VAL A 54 1.53 -3.38 -5.92
N MET A 55 0.93 -4.59 -5.86
CA MET A 55 0.48 -5.19 -4.60
C MET A 55 1.64 -5.48 -3.64
N SER A 56 2.75 -6.01 -4.16
CA SER A 56 3.96 -6.26 -3.36
C SER A 56 4.53 -4.96 -2.78
N GLY A 57 4.56 -3.89 -3.59
CA GLY A 57 4.98 -2.56 -3.19
C GLY A 57 4.04 -1.97 -2.14
N ALA A 58 2.72 -2.06 -2.35
CA ALA A 58 1.72 -1.57 -1.40
C ALA A 58 1.90 -2.26 -0.02
N GLY A 59 2.07 -3.59 -0.01
CA GLY A 59 2.33 -4.34 1.23
C GLY A 59 3.59 -3.86 1.96
N LEU A 60 4.71 -3.69 1.24
CA LEU A 60 5.97 -3.19 1.82
C LEU A 60 5.85 -1.75 2.34
N THR A 61 5.09 -0.90 1.65
CA THR A 61 4.91 0.51 2.05
C THR A 61 4.09 0.59 3.33
N LEU A 62 3.04 -0.23 3.45
CA LEU A 62 2.25 -0.35 4.68
C LEU A 62 3.13 -0.80 5.86
N THR A 63 3.97 -1.82 5.69
CA THR A 63 4.89 -2.28 6.75
C THR A 63 5.83 -1.17 7.25
N ARG A 64 6.27 -0.29 6.35
CA ARG A 64 7.19 0.79 6.71
C ARG A 64 6.50 1.92 7.46
N MET A 65 5.30 2.32 7.03
CA MET A 65 4.51 3.35 7.69
C MET A 65 4.07 2.91 9.11
N ASP A 66 3.76 1.63 9.29
CA ASP A 66 3.43 1.05 10.59
C ASP A 66 4.63 1.08 11.57
N THR A 67 5.85 1.16 11.04
CA THR A 67 7.08 1.28 11.87
C THR A 67 7.32 2.72 12.34
N GLU A 68 6.85 3.73 11.59
CA GLU A 68 7.07 5.15 11.90
C GLU A 68 6.11 5.65 12.99
N ASP A 69 4.88 5.13 13.06
CA ASP A 69 3.88 5.50 14.08
C ASP A 69 4.27 5.00 15.49
N VAL A 70 5.05 3.91 15.60
CA VAL A 70 5.50 3.35 16.88
C VAL A 70 6.64 4.17 17.53
N THR A 71 7.25 5.10 16.79
CA THR A 71 8.38 5.92 17.30
C THR A 71 7.98 7.29 17.85
N SER A 72 6.69 7.62 17.89
CA SER A 72 6.24 8.95 18.36
C SER A 72 5.83 9.01 19.84
N GLU A 73 6.02 7.92 20.61
CA GLU A 73 5.65 7.84 22.03
C GLU A 73 6.76 7.21 22.88
N ASP A 74 7.95 7.85 23.00
CA ASP A 74 8.77 7.75 24.23
C ASP A 74 9.89 8.81 24.32
N ASP A 75 9.62 10.09 23.99
CA ASP A 75 10.48 11.17 24.49
C ASP A 75 10.13 11.41 25.97
N THR A 76 10.89 10.72 26.82
CA THR A 76 11.03 10.92 28.26
C THR A 76 11.16 12.40 28.66
N ASP A 77 10.37 12.87 29.63
CA ASP A 77 10.87 13.78 30.68
C ASP A 77 9.94 13.81 31.91
N GLY A 78 10.00 12.75 32.70
CA GLY A 78 9.60 12.77 34.10
C GLY A 78 10.86 12.58 34.93
N SER A 79 11.71 13.61 34.94
CA SER A 79 12.95 13.69 35.72
C SER A 79 12.83 13.03 37.11
N ASP A 80 13.61 11.96 37.30
CA ASP A 80 14.04 11.48 38.61
C ASP A 80 14.79 12.61 39.32
N GLU A 81 14.12 13.36 40.21
CA GLU A 81 14.81 14.11 41.26
C GLU A 81 15.24 13.14 42.38
N GLY A 82 16.26 12.34 42.05
CA GLY A 82 17.07 11.65 43.03
C GLY A 82 18.08 12.60 43.67
N SER A 83 17.87 12.84 44.96
CA SER A 83 18.89 13.18 45.97
C SER A 83 19.51 14.59 46.00
N SER A 84 19.20 15.32 47.07
CA SER A 84 20.14 16.18 47.81
C SER A 84 19.69 16.26 49.28
N ASP A 85 20.14 15.29 50.09
CA ASP A 85 20.23 15.27 51.57
C ASP A 85 21.03 16.52 52.03
N PRO A 86 20.75 17.29 53.13
CA PRO A 86 20.97 16.82 54.52
C PRO A 86 20.22 17.56 55.69
N SER A 87 20.13 16.90 56.86
CA SER A 87 20.09 17.48 58.23
C SER A 87 18.93 18.39 58.70
N ALA A 88 18.11 17.89 59.64
CA ALA A 88 17.81 18.49 60.98
C ALA A 88 16.58 17.82 61.64
#